data_AF-A0A6L9ZJY2-F1
#
_entry.id   AF-A0A6L9ZJY2-F1
#
_cell.length_a   1.000
_cell.length_b   1.000
_cell.length_c   1.000
_cell.angle_alpha   90.00
_cell.angle_beta   90.00
_cell.angle_gamma   90.00
#
_symmetry.space_group_name_H-M   'P 1'
#
loop_
_entity.id
_entity.type
_entity.pdbx_description
1 polymer ?
#
loop_
_entity_poly.entity_id
_entity_poly.type
_entity_poly.pdbx_seq_one_letter_code
_entity_poly.pdbx_strand_id
1 'polypeptide(L)'
;VLGQNGSDLTWGKPTRNEPVNLETFSLKDVKSINLLVDNQVVDLEQPPDKGRAIALEFQFLKPIDPVKVPFTEIPLAVEWGKYLQSLISSH
;
A
#
# COMPACT_ATOMS: atom_id res chain seq x y z
N VAL A 1 -7.04 -2.43 7.56
CA VAL A 1 -7.49 -1.04 7.35
C VAL A 1 -6.27 -0.18 7.11
N LEU A 2 -6.36 0.76 6.17
CA LEU A 2 -5.30 1.70 5.84
C LEU A 2 -5.76 3.11 6.23
N GLY A 3 -4.92 3.84 6.96
CA GLY A 3 -5.17 5.20 7.37
C GLY A 3 -3.93 6.06 7.10
N GLN A 4 -4.17 7.34 6.83
CA GLN A 4 -3.10 8.30 6.59
C GLN A 4 -3.33 9.56 7.42
N ASN A 5 -2.27 10.06 8.05
CA ASN A 5 -2.24 11.36 8.70
C ASN A 5 -0.98 12.13 8.27
N GLY A 6 -1.14 13.13 7.41
CA GLY A 6 0.00 13.82 6.80
C GLY A 6 0.86 12.84 5.99
N SER A 7 2.15 12.73 6.33
CA SER A 7 3.05 11.75 5.71
C SER A 7 3.00 10.36 6.34
N ASP A 8 2.33 10.20 7.48
CA ASP A 8 2.36 8.93 8.20
C ASP A 8 1.24 8.02 7.69
N LEU A 9 1.63 6.81 7.30
CA LEU A 9 0.74 5.75 6.86
C LEU A 9 0.67 4.70 7.95
N THR A 10 -0.53 4.42 8.43
CA THR A 10 -0.79 3.40 9.44
C THR A 10 -1.64 2.31 8.84
N TRP A 11 -1.23 1.07 9.00
CA TRP A 11 -1.97 -0.09 8.54
C TRP A 11 -1.99 -1.18 9.60
N GLY A 12 -3.07 -1.96 9.62
CA GLY A 12 -3.20 -3.10 10.53
C GLY A 12 -4.37 -4.00 10.14
N LYS A 13 -4.37 -5.23 10.66
CA LYS A 13 -5.50 -6.14 10.45
C LYS A 13 -6.70 -5.65 11.27
N PRO A 14 -7.87 -5.41 10.64
CA PRO A 14 -9.07 -5.11 11.40
C PRO A 14 -9.48 -6.36 12.17
N THR A 15 -9.28 -6.34 13.48
CA THR A 15 -9.76 -7.36 14.41
C THR A 15 -10.92 -6.79 15.22
N ARG A 16 -11.87 -7.67 15.59
CA ARG A 16 -13.14 -7.31 16.26
C ARG A 16 -12.98 -6.52 17.57
N ASN A 17 -11.80 -6.55 18.19
CA ASN A 17 -11.51 -5.97 19.50
C ASN A 17 -10.28 -5.04 19.45
N GLU A 18 -10.27 -4.05 18.56
CA GLU A 18 -9.13 -3.17 18.20
C GLU A 18 -8.16 -3.80 17.18
N PRO A 19 -7.54 -3.03 16.27
CA PRO A 19 -6.61 -3.56 15.28
C PRO A 19 -5.34 -4.11 15.94
N VAL A 20 -5.09 -5.41 15.81
CA VAL A 20 -3.84 -6.03 16.25
C VAL A 20 -2.76 -5.77 15.18
N ASN A 21 -1.56 -5.37 15.62
CA ASN A 21 -0.41 -5.01 14.78
C ASN A 21 -0.66 -3.80 13.87
N LEU A 22 -0.90 -2.64 14.48
CA LEU A 22 -0.78 -1.36 13.75
C LEU A 22 0.71 -1.09 13.51
N GLU A 23 1.11 -1.11 12.24
CA GLU A 23 2.41 -0.67 11.78
C GLU A 23 2.27 0.72 11.17
N THR A 24 3.13 1.64 11.57
CA THR A 24 3.16 3.01 11.06
C THR A 24 4.53 3.28 10.44
N PHE A 25 4.54 3.85 9.24
CA PHE A 25 5.75 4.33 8.58
C PHE A 25 5.49 5.64 7.84
N SER A 26 6.54 6.40 7.57
CA SER A 26 6.42 7.66 6.85
C SER A 26 6.53 7.45 5.34
N LEU A 27 5.62 8.04 4.56
CA LEU A 27 5.68 8.11 3.10
C LEU A 27 6.95 8.84 2.62
N LYS A 28 7.56 9.67 3.45
CA LYS A 28 8.85 10.33 3.15
C LYS A 28 10.02 9.35 3.08
N ASP A 29 9.92 8.19 3.72
CA ASP A 29 10.92 7.14 3.65
C ASP A 29 10.66 6.17 2.48
N VAL A 30 9.53 6.32 1.78
CA VAL A 30 9.12 5.45 0.66
C VAL A 30 9.75 5.93 -0.63
N LYS A 31 10.42 5.00 -1.32
CA LYS A 31 11.02 5.18 -2.64
C LYS A 31 10.01 4.98 -3.76
N SER A 32 9.19 3.96 -3.65
CA SER A 32 8.21 3.58 -4.68
C SER A 32 7.08 2.76 -4.07
N ILE A 33 5.93 2.80 -4.74
CA ILE A 33 4.73 2.07 -4.37
C ILE A 33 4.29 1.25 -5.57
N ASN A 34 4.20 -0.06 -5.42
CA ASN A 34 3.78 -0.99 -6.47
C ASN A 34 2.45 -1.64 -6.12
N LEU A 35 1.55 -1.81 -7.10
CA LEU A 35 0.41 -2.71 -6.94
C LEU A 35 0.84 -4.13 -7.25
N LEU A 36 0.60 -5.04 -6.32
CA LEU A 36 0.80 -6.47 -6.48
C LEU A 36 -0.56 -7.17 -6.64
N VAL A 37 -0.71 -7.93 -7.72
CA VAL A 37 -1.83 -8.87 -7.91
C VAL A 37 -1.24 -10.25 -8.16
N ASP A 38 -1.64 -11.23 -7.34
CA ASP A 38 -1.07 -12.58 -7.33
C ASP A 38 0.46 -12.58 -7.27
N ASN A 39 1.00 -11.66 -6.45
CA ASN A 39 2.42 -11.45 -6.21
C ASN A 39 3.23 -11.00 -7.44
N GLN A 40 2.56 -10.43 -8.45
CA GLN A 40 3.16 -9.79 -9.62
C GLN A 40 2.88 -8.28 -9.59
N VAL A 41 3.87 -7.48 -9.97
CA VAL A 41 3.69 -6.03 -10.14
C VAL A 41 2.80 -5.79 -11.36
N VAL A 42 1.73 -5.03 -11.18
CA VAL A 42 0.79 -4.66 -12.24
C VAL A 42 0.70 -3.16 -12.41
N ASP A 43 0.24 -2.75 -13.59
CA ASP A 43 0.01 -1.35 -13.93
C ASP A 43 -1.25 -0.81 -13.22
N LEU A 44 -1.17 0.40 -12.66
CA LEU A 44 -2.29 1.08 -11.99
C LEU A 44 -3.28 1.73 -12.98
N GLU A 45 -2.83 2.04 -14.20
CA GLU A 45 -3.66 2.55 -15.30
C GLU A 45 -4.37 1.41 -16.02
N GLN A 46 -3.77 0.22 -16.05
CA GLN A 46 -4.33 -0.99 -16.66
C GLN A 46 -4.25 -2.20 -15.71
N PRO A 47 -4.98 -2.17 -14.57
CA PRO A 47 -4.97 -3.29 -13.64
C PRO A 47 -5.70 -4.51 -14.23
N PRO A 48 -5.34 -5.73 -13.83
CA PRO A 48 -6.08 -6.92 -14.24
C PRO A 48 -7.50 -6.93 -13.66
N ASP A 49 -8.44 -7.54 -14.37
CA ASP A 49 -9.83 -7.67 -13.92
C ASP A 49 -10.01 -8.62 -12.72
N LYS A 50 -9.03 -9.50 -12.47
CA LYS A 50 -9.10 -10.57 -11.47
C LYS A 50 -7.75 -10.82 -10.81
N GLY A 51 -7.81 -11.27 -9.57
CA GLY A 51 -6.68 -11.76 -8.79
C GLY A 51 -7.12 -12.13 -7.38
N ARG A 52 -6.37 -12.99 -6.70
CA ARG A 52 -6.72 -13.49 -5.36
C ARG A 52 -5.93 -12.81 -4.25
N ALA A 53 -4.65 -12.56 -4.48
CA ALA A 53 -3.79 -11.86 -3.53
C ALA A 53 -3.52 -10.44 -4.03
N ILE A 54 -4.08 -9.45 -3.35
CA ILE A 54 -3.98 -8.03 -3.75
C ILE A 54 -3.24 -7.30 -2.63
N ALA A 55 -2.19 -6.56 -2.97
CA ALA A 55 -1.45 -5.77 -1.99
C ALA A 55 -0.82 -4.53 -2.62
N LEU A 56 -0.64 -3.47 -1.83
CA LEU A 56 0.32 -2.42 -2.14
C LEU A 56 1.65 -2.76 -1.49
N GLU A 57 2.73 -2.77 -2.27
CA GLU A 57 4.09 -2.92 -1.80
C GLU A 57 4.76 -1.55 -1.71
N PHE A 58 5.33 -1.26 -0.54
CA PHE A 58 6.06 -0.04 -0.24
C PHE A 58 7.54 -0.37 -0.16
N GLN A 59 8.31 0.13 -1.13
CA GLN A 59 9.77 0.01 -1.13
C GLN A 59 10.35 1.25 -0.48
N PHE A 60 11.32 1.08 0.41
CA PHE A 60 11.91 2.18 1.18
C PHE A 60 13.22 2.67 0.57
N LEU A 61 13.58 3.91 0.87
CA LEU A 61 14.87 4.51 0.51
C LEU A 61 16.04 3.82 1.23
N LYS A 62 15.79 3.33 2.44
CA LYS A 62 16.74 2.56 3.26
C LYS A 62 16.70 1.07 2.85
N PRO A 63 17.79 0.32 3.04
CA PRO A 63 17.84 -1.12 2.75
C PRO A 63 17.11 -1.92 3.83
N ILE A 64 15.79 -1.74 3.92
CA ILE A 64 14.88 -2.50 4.78
C ILE A 64 13.90 -3.31 3.92
N ASP A 65 13.33 -4.35 4.50
CA ASP A 65 12.35 -5.17 3.81
C ASP A 65 11.13 -4.34 3.36
N PRO A 66 10.61 -4.57 2.14
CA PRO A 66 9.39 -3.92 1.68
C PRO A 66 8.20 -4.28 2.57
N VAL A 67 7.34 -3.29 2.83
CA VAL A 67 6.07 -3.52 3.53
C VAL A 67 4.99 -3.83 2.51
N LYS A 68 4.20 -4.89 2.74
CA LYS A 68 3.08 -5.29 1.89
C LYS A 68 1.76 -5.13 2.64
N VAL A 69 0.93 -4.19 2.20
CA VAL A 69 -0.38 -3.94 2.77
C VAL A 69 -1.44 -4.66 1.94
N PRO A 70 -2.13 -5.67 2.48
CA PRO A 70 -3.14 -6.43 1.73
C PRO A 70 -4.44 -5.64 1.55
N PHE A 71 -5.08 -5.84 0.41
CA PHE A 71 -6.38 -5.29 0.04
C PHE A 71 -7.37 -6.41 -0.32
N THR A 72 -8.66 -6.12 -0.16
CA THR A 72 -9.74 -7.05 -0.52
C THR A 72 -10.12 -6.96 -2.00
N GLU A 73 -9.91 -5.79 -2.63
CA GLU A 73 -10.40 -5.48 -3.96
C GLU A 73 -9.35 -4.70 -4.76
N ILE A 74 -9.20 -5.04 -6.05
CA ILE A 74 -8.25 -4.39 -6.96
C ILE A 74 -8.58 -2.90 -7.13
N PRO A 75 -9.83 -2.47 -7.39
CA PRO A 75 -10.16 -1.06 -7.54
C PRO A 75 -9.77 -0.22 -6.33
N LEU A 76 -10.02 -0.73 -5.12
CA LEU A 76 -9.66 -0.04 -3.88
C LEU A 76 -8.13 0.09 -3.74
N ALA A 77 -7.37 -0.96 -4.05
CA ALA A 77 -5.92 -0.92 -4.05
C ALA A 77 -5.37 0.08 -5.10
N VAL A 78 -6.03 0.19 -6.26
CA VAL A 78 -5.68 1.14 -7.32
C VAL A 78 -5.91 2.59 -6.88
N GLU A 79 -7.07 2.89 -6.27
CA GLU A 79 -7.38 4.23 -5.76
C GLU A 79 -6.34 4.69 -4.72
N TRP A 80 -6.04 3.83 -3.75
CA TRP A 80 -5.00 4.10 -2.76
C TRP A 80 -3.61 4.20 -3.40
N GLY A 81 -3.26 3.31 -4.33
CA GLY A 81 -1.98 3.32 -5.02
C GLY A 81 -1.74 4.64 -5.75
N LYS A 82 -2.72 5.10 -6.56
CA LYS A 82 -2.65 6.37 -7.29
C LYS A 82 -2.55 7.56 -6.34
N TYR A 83 -3.39 7.58 -5.31
CA TYR A 83 -3.38 8.67 -4.33
C TYR A 83 -2.03 8.77 -3.62
N LEU A 84 -1.50 7.67 -3.08
CA LEU A 84 -0.23 7.67 -2.35
C LEU A 84 0.97 7.96 -3.28
N GLN A 85 0.96 7.47 -4.52
CA GLN A 85 1.98 7.81 -5.51
C GLN A 85 2.02 9.32 -5.82
N SER A 86 0.86 9.99 -5.85
CA SER A 86 0.80 11.44 -6.05
C SER A 86 1.48 12.23 -4.91
N LEU A 87 1.48 11.68 -3.70
CA LEU A 87 2.06 12.32 -2.53
C LEU A 87 3.59 12.18 -2.47
N ILE A 88 4.14 11.06 -2.96
CA ILE A 88 5.60 10.87 -3.03
C ILE A 88 6.23 11.57 -4.25
N SER A 89 5.46 11.78 -5.33
CA SER A 89 5.94 12.45 -6.54
C SER A 89 5.95 13.99 -6.43
N SER A 90 5.30 14.53 -5.39
CA SER A 90 5.20 15.98 -5.14
C SER A 90 6.33 16.51 -4.23
N HIS A 91 7.52 15.89 -4.24
CA HIS A 91 8.70 16.34 -3.49
C HIS A 91 9.95 16.36 -4.37
#